data_AF-A0A524EYG6-F1
#
_entry.id   AF-A0A524EYG6-F1
#
_cell.length_a   1.000
_cell.length_b   1.000
_cell.length_c   1.000
_cell.angle_alpha   90.00
_cell.angle_beta   90.00
_cell.angle_gamma   90.00
#
_symmetry.space_group_name_H-M   'P 1'
#
loop_
_entity.id
_entity.type
_entity.pdbx_description
1 polymer ?
#
loop_
_entity_poly.entity_id
_entity_poly.type
_entity_poly.pdbx_seq_one_letter_code
_entity_poly.pdbx_strand_id
1 'polypeptide(L)'
;MPKKNRAYPEGFLKEQSVSKKLDFNANKDVISCENCGYKIIRPYPKDQLCPRCGKFLANLYSHKDMSENEESKQKIIKEFDTRTAMPSKKFGSKVRVKQKVGDDFSLSDDFIPLQQNNEYLRFLGITTKKGRNKLFYSNNQFKYLLELANNLDYIAVSILGGKLDKMLLISKDNIEEKCQFLVLENLIYVVFGNFPDKKGKWILEQMAKYYSDLIQNRDVDALTETERYDIERKFLGPANFLINEYKRLQKIFTDKEIPYLEDWMRIDYLGLSSMSIGVISLLLDTDGNLNVEVPGEYENEYEEIEMKESLLTAKIEAIAANTLGNTGSYPRWIAVKLGFQHYRFLTFKKYQNDYFLSLLSEGNLRKLDKIESKVEPYLYHGIDKPFSGNLRPFNKLKATIKDMLNKFPEHKIS
;
A
#
# COMPACT_ATOMS: atom_id res chain seq x y z
N MET A 1 10.46 -28.56 9.11
CA MET A 1 11.75 -28.48 9.84
C MET A 1 12.77 -27.72 8.99
N PRO A 2 13.80 -27.07 9.56
CA PRO A 2 13.83 -25.97 10.53
C PRO A 2 14.08 -24.60 9.83
N LYS A 3 13.70 -23.50 10.52
CA LYS A 3 13.88 -22.11 10.07
C LYS A 3 15.37 -21.74 10.03
N LYS A 4 15.89 -21.31 8.87
CA LYS A 4 17.23 -20.71 8.77
C LYS A 4 17.16 -19.20 8.99
N ASN A 5 18.02 -18.76 9.90
CA ASN A 5 18.29 -17.37 10.27
C ASN A 5 18.67 -16.54 9.03
N ARG A 6 18.05 -15.36 8.88
CA ARG A 6 18.49 -14.35 7.92
C ARG A 6 19.69 -13.62 8.52
N ALA A 7 20.85 -13.77 7.87
CA ALA A 7 22.00 -12.91 8.09
C ALA A 7 21.75 -11.58 7.36
N TYR A 8 21.83 -10.47 8.10
CA TYR A 8 21.85 -9.12 7.54
C TYR A 8 23.28 -8.78 7.06
N PRO A 9 23.45 -7.89 6.06
CA PRO A 9 24.78 -7.45 5.64
C PRO A 9 25.50 -6.73 6.79
N GLU A 10 26.73 -7.15 7.06
CA GLU A 10 27.63 -6.54 8.04
C GLU A 10 27.97 -5.11 7.63
N GLY A 11 27.59 -4.14 8.46
CA GLY A 11 27.92 -2.72 8.24
C GLY A 11 27.11 -1.72 9.06
N PHE A 12 25.97 -2.12 9.65
CA PHE A 12 25.04 -1.17 10.28
C PHE A 12 25.12 -1.03 11.81
N LEU A 13 26.12 -1.66 12.47
CA LEU A 13 26.27 -1.63 13.94
C LEU A 13 27.71 -1.34 14.39
N LYS A 14 28.32 -0.29 13.84
CA LYS A 14 29.50 0.33 14.48
C LYS A 14 29.30 1.84 14.51
N GLU A 15 28.60 2.30 15.54
CA GLU A 15 28.88 3.51 16.31
C GLU A 15 27.66 3.82 17.18
N GLN A 16 27.70 3.37 18.44
CA GLN A 16 27.13 4.00 19.64
C GLN A 16 26.94 2.94 20.74
N SER A 17 28.05 2.49 21.32
CA SER A 17 28.03 1.82 22.62
C SER A 17 29.20 2.31 23.46
N VAL A 18 29.17 3.58 23.85
CA VAL A 18 29.88 4.03 25.04
C VAL A 18 28.91 3.84 26.21
N SER A 19 28.88 2.64 26.76
CA SER A 19 28.22 2.37 28.03
C SER A 19 28.95 3.15 29.13
N LYS A 20 28.39 4.27 29.57
CA LYS A 20 28.78 4.89 30.84
C LYS A 20 28.51 3.88 31.95
N LYS A 21 29.57 3.32 32.54
CA LYS A 21 29.49 2.66 33.85
C LYS A 21 28.99 3.70 34.85
N LEU A 22 27.79 3.48 35.39
CA LEU A 22 27.28 4.23 36.53
C LEU A 22 27.88 3.59 37.79
N ASP A 23 28.84 4.27 38.39
CA ASP A 23 29.36 3.92 39.71
C ASP A 23 28.25 4.13 40.75
N PHE A 24 27.66 3.04 41.25
CA PHE A 24 26.65 3.08 42.30
C PHE A 24 27.32 3.33 43.65
N ASN A 25 27.05 4.49 44.24
CA ASN A 25 27.48 4.82 45.60
C ASN A 25 26.39 4.33 46.57
N ALA A 26 26.56 3.12 47.10
CA ALA A 26 25.53 2.29 47.74
C ALA A 26 24.77 2.91 48.94
N ASN A 27 25.19 4.07 49.45
CA ASN A 27 24.56 4.74 50.60
C ASN A 27 23.71 5.98 50.25
N LYS A 28 23.70 6.46 48.99
CA LYS A 28 22.90 7.66 48.59
C LYS A 28 21.72 7.37 47.67
N ASP A 29 21.58 6.14 47.17
CA ASP A 29 20.59 5.77 46.15
C ASP A 29 19.48 4.84 46.66
N VAL A 30 19.32 4.72 47.99
CA VAL A 30 18.29 3.87 48.62
C VAL A 30 17.40 4.70 49.56
N ILE A 31 16.09 4.75 49.26
CA ILE A 31 15.08 5.40 50.11
C ILE A 31 14.18 4.33 50.71
N SER A 32 13.94 4.38 52.01
CA SER A 32 12.98 3.48 52.66
C SER A 32 11.58 4.09 52.66
N CYS A 33 10.57 3.30 52.32
CA CYS A 33 9.17 3.68 52.45
C CYS A 33 8.80 3.82 53.92
N GLU A 34 8.32 5.00 54.32
CA GLU A 34 7.94 5.29 55.71
C GLU A 34 6.81 4.39 56.21
N ASN A 35 5.94 3.94 55.31
CA ASN A 35 4.75 3.22 55.69
C ASN A 35 4.92 1.69 55.73
N CYS A 36 5.98 1.13 55.13
CA CYS A 36 6.20 -0.33 55.13
C CYS A 36 7.66 -0.77 55.23
N GLY A 37 8.59 0.18 55.39
CA GLY A 37 10.04 -0.08 55.50
C GLY A 37 10.70 -0.58 54.22
N TYR A 38 9.98 -0.68 53.09
CA TYR A 38 10.52 -1.20 51.83
C TYR A 38 11.60 -0.27 51.26
N LYS A 39 12.79 -0.80 51.01
CA LYS A 39 13.94 -0.06 50.45
C LYS A 39 13.83 0.01 48.93
N ILE A 40 13.73 1.21 48.40
CA ILE A 40 13.61 1.51 46.98
C ILE A 40 14.95 2.03 46.49
N ILE A 41 15.49 1.39 45.46
CA ILE A 41 16.75 1.78 44.83
C ILE A 41 16.44 2.47 43.50
N ARG A 42 17.23 3.46 43.11
CA ARG A 42 17.07 4.11 41.79
C ARG A 42 17.08 3.09 40.64
N PRO A 43 16.28 3.31 39.57
CA PRO A 43 15.43 4.49 39.34
C PRO A 43 14.12 4.47 40.15
N TYR A 44 13.75 5.62 40.72
CA TYR A 44 12.55 5.74 41.56
C TYR A 44 11.25 5.76 40.73
N PRO A 45 10.12 5.27 41.30
CA PRO A 45 8.82 5.26 40.62
C PRO A 45 8.36 6.67 40.23
N LYS A 46 7.95 6.87 38.97
CA LYS A 46 7.52 8.18 38.45
C LYS A 46 6.21 8.68 39.06
N ASP A 47 5.37 7.74 39.48
CA ASP A 47 4.10 7.95 40.16
C ASP A 47 4.26 8.26 41.66
N GLN A 48 5.49 8.20 42.20
CA GLN A 48 5.82 8.49 43.59
C GLN A 48 5.10 7.60 44.62
N LEU A 49 4.59 6.45 44.18
CA LEU A 49 3.96 5.46 45.04
C LEU A 49 4.96 4.37 45.42
N CYS A 50 4.86 3.89 46.65
CA CYS A 50 5.61 2.72 47.07
C CYS A 50 5.14 1.49 46.28
N PRO A 51 6.04 0.77 45.58
CA PRO A 51 5.66 -0.42 44.80
C PRO A 51 5.01 -1.51 45.65
N ARG A 52 5.30 -1.53 46.95
CA ARG A 52 4.82 -2.58 47.86
C ARG A 52 3.46 -2.27 48.50
N CYS A 53 3.22 -1.03 48.90
CA CYS A 53 2.00 -0.68 49.65
C CYS A 53 1.10 0.34 48.93
N GLY A 54 1.50 0.83 47.75
CA GLY A 54 0.73 1.80 46.95
C GLY A 54 0.57 3.17 47.61
N LYS A 55 1.20 3.41 48.76
CA LYS A 55 1.13 4.69 49.47
C LYS A 55 2.20 5.65 48.97
N PHE A 56 1.88 6.94 49.03
CA PHE A 56 2.73 8.03 48.58
C PHE A 56 4.03 8.12 49.37
N LEU A 57 5.14 8.39 48.68
CA LEU A 57 6.48 8.51 49.27
C LEU A 57 6.86 9.99 49.43
N ALA A 58 6.56 10.57 50.59
CA ALA A 58 6.87 11.97 50.89
C ALA A 58 8.39 12.29 50.78
N ASN A 59 9.25 11.31 51.08
CA ASN A 59 10.70 11.43 51.01
C ASN A 59 11.26 11.63 49.59
N LEU A 60 10.46 11.42 48.54
CA LEU A 60 10.83 11.77 47.16
C LEU A 60 10.56 13.26 46.84
N TYR A 61 9.73 13.93 47.63
CA TYR A 61 9.36 15.34 47.44
C TYR A 61 10.40 16.29 48.04
N SER A 62 10.94 15.97 49.22
CA SER A 62 11.92 16.79 49.94
C SER A 62 13.33 16.81 49.32
N HIS A 63 13.62 15.95 48.34
CA HIS A 63 14.88 15.96 47.60
C HIS A 63 14.89 16.84 46.34
N LYS A 64 13.75 17.47 45.98
CA LYS A 64 13.67 18.36 44.81
C LYS A 64 13.64 19.86 45.11
N ASP A 65 13.34 20.26 46.34
CA ASP A 65 13.10 21.67 46.70
C ASP A 65 14.07 22.21 47.77
N MET A 66 15.34 21.79 47.73
CA MET A 66 16.42 22.38 48.53
C MET A 66 17.57 22.86 47.64
N SER A 67 17.25 23.81 46.77
CA SER A 67 18.18 24.87 46.39
C SER A 67 17.36 26.15 46.18
N GLU A 68 17.62 27.12 47.06
CA GLU A 68 17.18 28.52 47.02
C GLU A 68 15.90 28.86 47.80
N ASN A 69 16.12 29.06 49.11
CA ASN A 69 15.37 29.94 50.00
C ASN A 69 15.31 31.38 49.43
N GLU A 70 14.22 32.12 49.65
CA GLU A 70 14.15 33.15 50.72
C GLU A 70 12.81 33.93 50.73
N GLU A 71 12.25 34.01 51.95
CA GLU A 71 11.54 35.14 52.56
C GLU A 71 10.12 35.56 52.13
N SER A 72 9.17 34.86 52.75
CA SER A 72 7.99 35.38 53.49
C SER A 72 7.76 36.91 53.60
N LYS A 73 6.61 37.39 53.10
CA LYS A 73 5.83 38.49 53.69
C LYS A 73 4.33 38.18 53.74
N GLN A 74 3.72 38.71 54.80
CA GLN A 74 2.49 38.28 55.47
C GLN A 74 1.19 38.51 54.68
N LYS A 75 0.22 37.62 54.95
CA LYS A 75 -1.18 37.72 54.54
C LYS A 75 -1.87 38.92 55.21
N ILE A 76 -2.43 39.81 54.41
CA ILE A 76 -3.55 40.67 54.82
C ILE A 76 -4.75 40.20 53.99
N ILE A 77 -5.77 39.67 54.66
CA ILE A 77 -7.07 39.35 54.06
C ILE A 77 -7.80 40.70 53.94
N LYS A 78 -7.99 41.20 52.72
CA LYS A 78 -8.90 42.31 52.42
C LYS A 78 -10.15 41.77 51.74
N GLU A 79 -11.27 42.33 52.16
CA GLU A 79 -12.64 42.02 51.84
C GLU A 79 -12.91 41.96 50.33
N PHE A 80 -13.90 41.15 49.96
CA PHE A 80 -14.28 40.85 48.59
C PHE A 80 -14.91 42.07 47.90
N ASP A 81 -14.14 42.70 47.01
CA ASP A 81 -14.69 43.52 45.92
C ASP A 81 -15.01 42.64 44.71
N THR A 82 -16.28 42.63 44.31
CA THR A 82 -16.72 42.01 43.05
C THR A 82 -16.22 42.83 41.87
N ARG A 83 -15.02 42.51 41.38
CA ARG A 83 -14.53 43.02 40.11
C ARG A 83 -15.18 42.24 38.97
N THR A 84 -16.09 42.89 38.23
CA THR A 84 -16.41 42.54 36.85
C THR A 84 -15.17 42.71 35.99
N ALA A 85 -14.34 41.68 35.92
CA ALA A 85 -13.21 41.63 35.01
C ALA A 85 -13.72 41.21 33.62
N MET A 86 -13.76 42.17 32.70
CA MET A 86 -13.72 41.87 31.26
C MET A 86 -12.62 40.83 31.00
N PRO A 87 -12.85 39.83 30.13
CA PRO A 87 -11.85 38.81 29.85
C PRO A 87 -10.55 39.47 29.39
N SER A 88 -9.55 39.40 30.26
CA SER A 88 -8.23 39.99 30.04
C SER A 88 -7.61 39.42 28.77
N LYS A 89 -6.94 40.30 28.00
CA LYS A 89 -6.08 40.03 26.85
C LYS A 89 -4.92 39.06 27.20
N LYS A 90 -5.23 37.81 27.49
CA LYS A 90 -4.28 36.69 27.70
C LYS A 90 -4.41 35.57 26.66
N PHE A 91 -5.10 35.81 25.55
CA PHE A 91 -4.98 35.01 24.32
C PHE A 91 -3.88 35.56 23.40
N GLY A 92 -2.73 35.93 23.99
CA GLY A 92 -1.59 36.54 23.32
C GLY A 92 -0.44 35.59 23.01
N SER A 93 -0.51 34.32 23.41
CA SER A 93 0.41 33.31 22.91
C SER A 93 -0.29 32.53 21.81
N LYS A 94 -0.04 32.92 20.55
CA LYS A 94 -0.07 31.95 19.46
C LYS A 94 0.78 30.77 19.95
N VAL A 95 0.13 29.65 20.26
CA VAL A 95 0.85 28.39 20.43
C VAL A 95 1.50 28.15 19.07
N ARG A 96 2.78 28.52 18.94
CA ARG A 96 3.63 28.00 17.88
C ARG A 96 3.72 26.53 18.19
N VAL A 97 2.78 25.75 17.65
CA VAL A 97 3.00 24.34 17.41
C VAL A 97 4.33 24.33 16.66
N LYS A 98 5.39 23.82 17.30
CA LYS A 98 6.60 23.48 16.57
C LYS A 98 6.11 22.49 15.52
N GLN A 99 5.92 22.96 14.29
CA GLN A 99 5.85 22.06 13.15
C GLN A 99 7.11 21.22 13.30
N LYS A 100 6.92 19.92 13.51
CA LYS A 100 8.01 19.00 13.22
C LYS A 100 8.35 19.31 11.78
N VAL A 101 9.51 19.94 11.58
CA VAL A 101 10.11 20.09 10.27
C VAL A 101 10.26 18.65 9.82
N GLY A 102 9.36 18.22 8.93
CA GLY A 102 9.54 16.95 8.25
C GLY A 102 10.82 17.06 7.47
N ASP A 103 11.55 15.96 7.32
CA ASP A 103 12.77 15.95 6.52
C ASP A 103 12.46 16.56 5.15
N ASP A 104 13.34 17.48 4.71
CA ASP A 104 13.28 18.07 3.38
C ASP A 104 13.29 16.94 2.35
N PHE A 105 12.44 17.04 1.34
CA PHE A 105 12.33 16.07 0.25
C PHE A 105 12.19 16.80 -1.08
N SER A 106 12.62 16.15 -2.16
CA SER A 106 12.29 16.54 -3.52
C SER A 106 11.22 15.61 -4.09
N LEU A 107 10.31 16.14 -4.92
CA LEU A 107 9.36 15.33 -5.68
C LEU A 107 10.06 14.35 -6.63
N SER A 108 11.27 14.69 -7.06
CA SER A 108 12.08 13.89 -7.97
C SER A 108 12.84 12.76 -7.28
N ASP A 109 12.78 12.66 -5.95
CA ASP A 109 13.48 11.59 -5.23
C ASP A 109 12.86 10.23 -5.58
N ASP A 110 13.71 9.20 -5.69
CA ASP A 110 13.25 7.82 -5.93
C ASP A 110 12.49 7.24 -4.73
N PHE A 111 12.65 7.88 -3.57
CA PHE A 111 12.09 7.47 -2.30
C PHE A 111 11.79 8.69 -1.44
N ILE A 112 10.50 8.97 -1.24
CA ILE A 112 10.01 10.04 -0.38
C ILE A 112 9.43 9.40 0.89
N PRO A 113 10.15 9.44 2.03
CA PRO A 113 9.65 8.89 3.28
C PRO A 113 8.44 9.67 3.76
N LEU A 114 7.37 8.97 4.13
CA LEU A 114 6.13 9.58 4.63
C LEU A 114 5.96 9.41 6.14
N GLN A 115 6.45 8.30 6.70
CA GLN A 115 6.40 7.98 8.13
C GLN A 115 7.48 6.94 8.52
N GLN A 116 7.79 6.85 9.82
CA GLN A 116 8.70 5.84 10.41
C GLN A 116 8.26 4.37 10.21
N ASN A 117 7.00 4.09 9.84
CA ASN A 117 6.47 2.73 9.65
C ASN A 117 6.74 2.16 8.24
N ASN A 118 7.84 2.57 7.61
CA ASN A 118 8.20 2.14 6.25
C ASN A 118 7.18 2.55 5.16
N GLU A 119 6.41 3.63 5.40
CA GLU A 119 5.55 4.25 4.39
C GLU A 119 6.37 5.21 3.53
N TYR A 120 6.21 5.10 2.21
CA TYR A 120 6.91 5.95 1.25
C TYR A 120 6.16 6.11 -0.07
N LEU A 121 6.44 7.21 -0.76
CA LEU A 121 6.06 7.42 -2.14
C LEU A 121 7.30 7.36 -3.02
N ARG A 122 7.15 6.87 -4.25
CA ARG A 122 8.19 6.94 -5.28
C ARG A 122 7.76 7.75 -6.48
N PHE A 123 6.47 7.78 -6.77
CA PHE A 123 5.98 8.39 -7.99
C PHE A 123 4.55 8.90 -7.86
N LEU A 124 4.32 10.08 -8.45
CA LEU A 124 3.03 10.65 -8.79
C LEU A 124 3.03 10.94 -10.29
N GLY A 125 1.91 10.68 -10.97
CA GLY A 125 1.83 10.93 -12.40
C GLY A 125 0.42 11.11 -12.92
N ILE A 126 0.32 11.75 -14.08
CA ILE A 126 -0.93 12.01 -14.80
C ILE A 126 -0.68 11.75 -16.29
N THR A 127 -1.57 10.97 -16.91
CA THR A 127 -1.53 10.68 -18.34
C THR A 127 -2.92 10.73 -18.95
N THR A 128 -3.02 11.00 -20.24
CA THR A 128 -4.29 10.89 -20.98
C THR A 128 -4.50 9.48 -21.49
N LYS A 129 -5.74 8.99 -21.45
CA LYS A 129 -6.12 7.66 -21.95
C LYS A 129 -6.09 7.59 -23.48
N LYS A 130 -6.66 8.59 -24.17
CA LYS A 130 -6.74 8.62 -25.64
C LYS A 130 -5.41 8.98 -26.30
N GLY A 131 -4.89 10.18 -26.01
CA GLY A 131 -3.64 10.67 -26.63
C GLY A 131 -2.35 10.08 -26.06
N ARG A 132 -2.42 9.31 -24.96
CA ARG A 132 -1.25 8.80 -24.21
C ARG A 132 -0.21 9.89 -23.85
N ASN A 133 -0.66 11.13 -23.76
CA ASN A 133 0.14 12.29 -23.39
C ASN A 133 0.51 12.23 -21.90
N LYS A 134 1.80 12.35 -21.61
CA LYS A 134 2.34 12.41 -20.25
C LYS A 134 2.21 13.84 -19.75
N LEU A 135 1.21 14.09 -18.92
CA LEU A 135 0.82 15.43 -18.50
C LEU A 135 1.58 15.90 -17.26
N PHE A 136 1.97 14.96 -16.40
CA PHE A 136 2.78 15.22 -15.22
C PHE A 136 3.45 13.94 -14.75
N TYR A 137 4.68 14.04 -14.25
CA TYR A 137 5.34 12.99 -13.49
C TYR A 137 6.32 13.58 -12.48
N SER A 138 6.34 13.03 -11.27
CA SER A 138 7.23 13.54 -10.22
C SER A 138 8.68 13.11 -10.40
N ASN A 139 8.90 11.92 -10.99
CA ASN A 139 10.22 11.30 -11.13
C ASN A 139 10.40 10.67 -12.53
N ASN A 140 11.50 11.00 -13.20
CA ASN A 140 11.85 10.50 -14.53
C ASN A 140 12.09 8.98 -14.57
N GLN A 141 12.68 8.40 -13.53
CA GLN A 141 12.97 6.97 -13.45
C GLN A 141 11.70 6.13 -13.55
N PHE A 142 10.62 6.60 -12.94
CA PHE A 142 9.32 5.91 -12.89
C PHE A 142 8.32 6.39 -13.94
N LYS A 143 8.75 7.24 -14.89
CA LYS A 143 7.91 7.79 -15.97
C LYS A 143 7.21 6.69 -16.80
N TYR A 144 7.82 5.50 -16.90
CA TYR A 144 7.24 4.35 -17.58
C TYR A 144 5.89 3.91 -16.98
N LEU A 145 5.61 4.22 -15.70
CA LEU A 145 4.36 3.87 -15.05
C LEU A 145 3.14 4.51 -15.72
N LEU A 146 3.33 5.64 -16.42
CA LEU A 146 2.27 6.28 -17.20
C LEU A 146 1.87 5.45 -18.43
N GLU A 147 2.84 4.86 -19.12
CA GLU A 147 2.58 3.96 -20.25
C GLU A 147 2.00 2.64 -19.76
N LEU A 148 2.53 2.12 -18.65
CA LEU A 148 1.99 0.93 -18.01
C LEU A 148 0.54 1.15 -17.60
N ALA A 149 0.19 2.29 -17.02
CA ALA A 149 -1.18 2.62 -16.65
C ALA A 149 -2.13 2.61 -17.85
N ASN A 150 -1.73 3.19 -18.99
CA ASN A 150 -2.51 3.15 -20.23
C ASN A 150 -2.70 1.72 -20.76
N ASN A 151 -1.63 0.92 -20.77
CA ASN A 151 -1.70 -0.47 -21.23
C ASN A 151 -2.55 -1.34 -20.29
N LEU A 152 -2.42 -1.14 -18.97
CA LEU A 152 -3.24 -1.83 -17.97
C LEU A 152 -4.71 -1.43 -18.09
N ASP A 153 -5.01 -0.14 -18.21
CA ASP A 153 -6.39 0.32 -18.39
C ASP A 153 -6.99 -0.27 -19.67
N TYR A 154 -6.25 -0.27 -20.78
CA TYR A 154 -6.73 -0.88 -22.02
C TYR A 154 -6.99 -2.38 -21.87
N ILE A 155 -5.98 -3.16 -21.43
CA ILE A 155 -6.07 -4.62 -21.45
C ILE A 155 -6.97 -5.12 -20.31
N ALA A 156 -6.74 -4.69 -19.06
CA ALA A 156 -7.46 -5.21 -17.90
C ALA A 156 -8.95 -4.83 -17.94
N VAL A 157 -9.29 -3.60 -18.35
CA VAL A 157 -10.70 -3.21 -18.52
C VAL A 157 -11.34 -3.94 -19.69
N SER A 158 -10.59 -4.20 -20.78
CA SER A 158 -11.15 -4.97 -21.91
C SER A 158 -11.55 -6.39 -21.52
N ILE A 159 -10.87 -7.01 -20.54
CA ILE A 159 -11.16 -8.39 -20.13
C ILE A 159 -12.16 -8.41 -18.97
N LEU A 160 -11.86 -7.66 -17.90
CA LEU A 160 -12.58 -7.74 -16.64
C LEU A 160 -13.81 -6.83 -16.59
N GLY A 161 -13.90 -5.83 -17.47
CA GLY A 161 -14.89 -4.75 -17.36
C GLY A 161 -14.64 -3.85 -16.14
N GLY A 162 -15.25 -2.65 -16.12
CA GLY A 162 -15.14 -1.70 -15.00
C GLY A 162 -14.07 -0.62 -15.17
N LYS A 163 -13.47 -0.16 -14.05
CA LYS A 163 -12.43 0.90 -14.05
C LYS A 163 -11.17 0.45 -13.32
N LEU A 164 -10.00 0.66 -13.91
CA LEU A 164 -8.71 0.34 -13.30
C LEU A 164 -8.57 1.05 -11.94
N ASP A 165 -8.20 0.30 -10.90
CA ASP A 165 -8.20 0.82 -9.52
C ASP A 165 -6.83 0.74 -8.84
N LYS A 166 -6.20 -0.45 -8.83
CA LYS A 166 -4.92 -0.68 -8.16
C LYS A 166 -4.22 -1.95 -8.64
N MET A 167 -2.93 -2.02 -8.40
CA MET A 167 -2.05 -3.16 -8.69
C MET A 167 -1.04 -3.32 -7.56
N LEU A 168 -0.70 -4.57 -7.23
CA LEU A 168 0.41 -4.89 -6.34
C LEU A 168 1.56 -5.46 -7.17
N LEU A 169 2.75 -4.88 -7.00
CA LEU A 169 4.00 -5.34 -7.59
C LEU A 169 4.85 -6.02 -6.53
N ILE A 170 5.51 -7.11 -6.93
CA ILE A 170 6.52 -7.79 -6.11
C ILE A 170 7.84 -7.76 -6.86
N SER A 171 8.82 -7.11 -6.25
CA SER A 171 10.19 -7.06 -6.77
C SER A 171 10.93 -8.39 -6.59
N LYS A 172 12.11 -8.51 -7.21
CA LYS A 172 13.00 -9.68 -7.04
C LYS A 172 13.39 -9.92 -5.57
N ASP A 173 13.47 -8.85 -4.78
CA ASP A 173 13.81 -8.90 -3.36
C ASP A 173 12.58 -9.17 -2.46
N ASN A 174 11.43 -9.51 -3.06
CA ASN A 174 10.13 -9.70 -2.39
C ASN A 174 9.63 -8.45 -1.64
N ILE A 175 10.04 -7.26 -2.09
CA ILE A 175 9.45 -6.01 -1.63
C ILE A 175 8.13 -5.82 -2.37
N GLU A 176 7.06 -5.63 -1.60
CA GLU A 176 5.72 -5.36 -2.09
C GLU A 176 5.46 -3.85 -2.20
N GLU A 177 5.03 -3.41 -3.37
CA GLU A 177 4.72 -2.01 -3.65
C GLU A 177 3.38 -1.90 -4.35
N LYS A 178 2.62 -0.87 -4.00
CA LYS A 178 1.29 -0.63 -4.56
C LYS A 178 1.37 0.47 -5.61
N CYS A 179 0.74 0.21 -6.74
CA CYS A 179 0.38 1.23 -7.71
C CYS A 179 -1.13 1.43 -7.65
N GLN A 180 -1.59 2.65 -7.37
CA GLN A 180 -3.01 2.97 -7.39
C GLN A 180 -3.33 3.92 -8.52
N PHE A 181 -4.51 3.73 -9.10
CA PHE A 181 -5.02 4.46 -10.24
C PHE A 181 -6.33 5.15 -9.88
N LEU A 182 -6.56 6.31 -10.49
CA LEU A 182 -7.85 6.96 -10.54
C LEU A 182 -8.11 7.35 -11.99
N VAL A 183 -9.15 6.76 -12.59
CA VAL A 183 -9.55 7.03 -13.97
C VAL A 183 -10.77 7.94 -13.96
N LEU A 184 -10.60 9.16 -14.47
CA LEU A 184 -11.65 10.16 -14.60
C LEU A 184 -11.66 10.67 -16.04
N GLU A 185 -12.75 10.39 -16.75
CA GLU A 185 -12.92 10.77 -18.16
C GLU A 185 -11.74 10.29 -19.03
N ASN A 186 -10.95 11.22 -19.57
CA ASN A 186 -9.77 10.95 -20.40
C ASN A 186 -8.47 10.91 -19.59
N LEU A 187 -8.49 11.03 -18.26
CA LEU A 187 -7.29 11.16 -17.43
C LEU A 187 -7.10 9.95 -16.53
N ILE A 188 -5.85 9.51 -16.42
CA ILE A 188 -5.41 8.48 -15.49
C ILE A 188 -4.37 9.11 -14.55
N TYR A 189 -4.73 9.17 -13.27
CA TYR A 189 -3.85 9.59 -12.19
C TYR A 189 -3.20 8.36 -11.57
N VAL A 190 -1.90 8.44 -11.29
CA VAL A 190 -1.08 7.32 -10.81
C VAL A 190 -0.35 7.74 -9.53
N VAL A 191 -0.37 6.88 -8.53
CA VAL A 191 0.49 6.97 -7.35
C VAL A 191 1.16 5.61 -7.09
N PHE A 192 2.45 5.62 -6.80
CA PHE A 192 3.23 4.40 -6.59
C PHE A 192 4.19 4.49 -5.40
N GLY A 193 4.27 3.41 -4.62
CA GLY A 193 5.06 3.30 -3.40
C GLY A 193 4.44 2.32 -2.40
N ASN A 194 4.72 2.52 -1.12
CA ASN A 194 4.15 1.73 -0.02
C ASN A 194 3.35 2.63 0.92
N PHE A 195 2.02 2.52 0.88
CA PHE A 195 1.11 3.33 1.67
C PHE A 195 -0.24 2.62 1.90
N PRO A 196 -0.98 2.99 2.97
CA PRO A 196 -2.35 2.53 3.18
C PRO A 196 -3.30 2.95 2.06
N ASP A 197 -4.27 2.07 1.74
CA ASP A 197 -5.12 2.26 0.56
C ASP A 197 -5.92 3.57 0.59
N LYS A 198 -6.47 3.94 1.75
CA LYS A 198 -7.22 5.20 1.93
C LYS A 198 -6.37 6.43 1.65
N LYS A 199 -5.09 6.41 2.05
CA LYS A 199 -4.21 7.57 1.90
C LYS A 199 -3.77 7.73 0.43
N GLY A 200 -3.51 6.63 -0.28
CA GLY A 200 -3.25 6.65 -1.72
C GLY A 200 -4.44 7.19 -2.53
N LYS A 201 -5.66 6.75 -2.20
CA LYS A 201 -6.89 7.28 -2.82
C LYS A 201 -7.10 8.77 -2.54
N TRP A 202 -6.84 9.21 -1.32
CA TRP A 202 -6.89 10.63 -0.98
C TRP A 202 -5.91 11.45 -1.83
N ILE A 203 -4.65 11.00 -2.01
CA ILE A 203 -3.69 11.68 -2.89
C ILE A 203 -4.26 11.81 -4.30
N LEU A 204 -4.76 10.71 -4.88
CA LEU A 204 -5.30 10.69 -6.24
C LEU A 204 -6.50 11.64 -6.39
N GLU A 205 -7.42 11.66 -5.43
CA GLU A 205 -8.57 12.57 -5.43
C GLU A 205 -8.14 14.03 -5.35
N GLN A 206 -7.15 14.36 -4.52
CA GLN A 206 -6.65 15.72 -4.46
C GLN A 206 -5.89 16.10 -5.73
N MET A 207 -5.09 15.19 -6.30
CA MET A 207 -4.43 15.41 -7.59
C MET A 207 -5.47 15.74 -8.67
N ALA A 208 -6.55 14.96 -8.75
CA ALA A 208 -7.62 15.19 -9.71
C ALA A 208 -8.29 16.56 -9.52
N LYS A 209 -8.56 16.96 -8.27
CA LYS A 209 -9.14 18.27 -7.96
C LYS A 209 -8.23 19.41 -8.43
N TYR A 210 -6.98 19.42 -7.98
CA TYR A 210 -6.02 20.48 -8.33
C TYR A 210 -5.72 20.52 -9.83
N TYR A 211 -5.67 19.36 -10.48
CA TYR A 211 -5.39 19.29 -11.92
C TYR A 211 -6.59 19.78 -12.73
N SER A 212 -7.81 19.40 -12.35
CA SER A 212 -9.05 19.87 -12.96
C SER A 212 -9.17 21.40 -12.91
N ASP A 213 -8.89 22.00 -11.74
CA ASP A 213 -8.89 23.45 -11.54
C ASP A 213 -7.88 24.17 -12.46
N LEU A 214 -6.79 23.48 -12.81
CA LEU A 214 -5.69 24.01 -13.61
C LEU A 214 -5.95 23.87 -15.12
N ILE A 215 -6.59 22.79 -15.57
CA ILE A 215 -6.98 22.62 -16.98
C ILE A 215 -8.29 23.34 -17.32
N GLN A 216 -9.17 23.59 -16.35
CA GLN A 216 -10.45 24.28 -16.51
C GLN A 216 -11.34 23.67 -17.61
N ASN A 217 -11.47 22.35 -17.63
CA ASN A 217 -12.21 21.57 -18.64
C ASN A 217 -11.72 21.72 -20.09
N ARG A 218 -10.50 22.24 -20.31
CA ARG A 218 -9.88 22.21 -21.65
C ARG A 218 -9.56 20.77 -22.05
N ASP A 219 -9.70 20.49 -23.35
CA ASP A 219 -9.25 19.23 -23.91
C ASP A 219 -7.71 19.18 -23.91
N VAL A 220 -7.18 18.39 -22.99
CA VAL A 220 -5.74 18.27 -22.74
C VAL A 220 -4.98 17.62 -23.90
N ASP A 221 -5.67 16.85 -24.75
CA ASP A 221 -5.08 16.25 -25.95
C ASP A 221 -4.94 17.27 -27.09
N ALA A 222 -5.72 18.35 -27.08
CA ALA A 222 -5.66 19.42 -28.08
C ALA A 222 -4.66 20.54 -27.72
N LEU A 223 -4.06 20.50 -26.53
CA LEU A 223 -3.12 21.53 -26.07
C LEU A 223 -1.77 21.45 -26.78
N THR A 224 -1.20 22.63 -27.06
CA THR A 224 0.17 22.74 -27.58
C THR A 224 1.18 22.19 -26.57
N GLU A 225 2.37 21.84 -27.05
CA GLU A 225 3.46 21.36 -26.18
C GLU A 225 3.84 22.40 -25.10
N THR A 226 3.87 23.68 -25.46
CA THR A 226 4.13 24.79 -24.54
C THR A 226 3.07 24.92 -23.45
N GLU A 227 1.79 24.77 -23.78
CA GLU A 227 0.70 24.82 -22.79
C GLU A 227 0.76 23.64 -21.83
N ARG A 228 1.08 22.44 -22.35
CA ARG A 228 1.25 21.24 -21.52
C ARG A 228 2.42 21.38 -20.56
N TYR A 229 3.55 21.91 -21.02
CA TYR A 229 4.71 22.21 -20.17
C TYR A 229 4.37 23.23 -19.07
N ASP A 230 3.62 24.28 -19.41
CA ASP A 230 3.18 25.27 -18.42
C ASP A 230 2.25 24.68 -17.37
N ILE A 231 1.35 23.78 -17.78
CA ILE A 231 0.46 23.04 -16.88
C ILE A 231 1.27 22.15 -15.93
N GLU A 232 2.20 21.36 -16.47
CA GLU A 232 3.09 20.49 -15.70
C GLU A 232 3.86 21.27 -14.64
N ARG A 233 4.49 22.39 -15.03
CA ARG A 233 5.25 23.27 -14.13
C ARG A 233 4.37 23.86 -13.03
N LYS A 234 3.15 24.29 -13.36
CA LYS A 234 2.18 24.82 -12.38
C LYS A 234 1.71 23.74 -11.39
N PHE A 235 1.66 22.47 -11.80
CA PHE A 235 1.22 21.37 -10.95
C PHE A 235 2.27 20.90 -9.93
N LEU A 236 3.55 21.27 -10.09
CA LEU A 236 4.61 20.96 -9.11
C LEU A 236 4.33 21.54 -7.72
N GLY A 237 3.77 22.76 -7.64
CA GLY A 237 3.40 23.40 -6.38
C GLY A 237 2.33 22.60 -5.62
N PRO A 238 1.17 22.31 -6.25
CA PRO A 238 0.16 21.40 -5.71
C PRO A 238 0.73 20.03 -5.31
N ALA A 239 1.53 19.37 -6.16
CA ALA A 239 2.09 18.06 -5.83
C ALA A 239 2.96 18.08 -4.56
N ASN A 240 3.82 19.10 -4.39
CA ASN A 240 4.60 19.30 -3.17
C ASN A 240 3.71 19.53 -1.94
N PHE A 241 2.65 20.33 -2.11
CA PHE A 241 1.68 20.59 -1.06
C PHE A 241 0.97 19.31 -0.60
N LEU A 242 0.56 18.45 -1.53
CA LEU A 242 -0.11 17.18 -1.22
C LEU A 242 0.73 16.24 -0.36
N ILE A 243 2.01 16.08 -0.69
CA ILE A 243 2.92 15.21 0.09
C ILE A 243 3.14 15.80 1.50
N ASN A 244 3.27 17.13 1.60
CA ASN A 244 3.39 17.79 2.89
C ASN A 244 2.13 17.65 3.75
N GLU A 245 0.94 17.77 3.16
CA GLU A 245 -0.32 17.52 3.86
C GLU A 245 -0.46 16.05 4.25
N TYR A 246 -0.09 15.10 3.38
CA TYR A 246 -0.04 13.68 3.74
C TYR A 246 0.79 13.45 5.01
N LYS A 247 2.00 14.01 5.07
CA LYS A 247 2.89 13.92 6.26
C LYS A 247 2.25 14.53 7.52
N ARG A 248 1.35 15.51 7.39
CA ARG A 248 0.63 16.14 8.51
C ARG A 248 -0.61 15.36 8.95
N LEU A 249 -1.35 14.78 8.00
CA LEU A 249 -2.63 14.10 8.21
C LEU A 249 -2.49 12.67 8.75
N GLN A 250 -1.27 12.22 9.07
CA GLN A 250 -0.96 10.86 9.53
C GLN A 250 -1.84 10.38 10.70
N LYS A 251 -2.30 11.29 11.57
CA LYS A 251 -3.13 10.94 12.74
C LYS A 251 -4.62 10.75 12.43
N ILE A 252 -5.09 11.15 11.25
CA ILE A 252 -6.52 11.17 10.90
C ILE A 252 -6.94 9.88 10.20
N PHE A 253 -6.02 9.25 9.46
CA PHE A 253 -6.31 8.01 8.76
C PHE A 253 -6.20 6.82 9.72
N THR A 254 -7.25 6.00 9.75
CA THR A 254 -7.21 4.70 10.42
C THR A 254 -6.70 3.64 9.44
N ASP A 255 -5.64 2.92 9.84
CA ASP A 255 -5.06 1.79 9.08
C ASP A 255 -5.97 0.56 9.05
N LYS A 256 -7.16 0.63 9.66
CA LYS A 256 -8.16 -0.43 9.54
C LYS A 256 -8.58 -0.56 8.07
N GLU A 257 -8.12 -1.66 7.46
CA GLU A 257 -8.62 -2.11 6.16
C GLU A 257 -10.13 -2.29 6.24
N ILE A 258 -10.83 -1.75 5.24
CA ILE A 258 -12.27 -1.95 5.14
C ILE A 258 -12.45 -3.41 4.67
N PRO A 259 -13.19 -4.25 5.40
CA PRO A 259 -13.41 -5.62 4.99
C PRO A 259 -14.16 -5.65 3.65
N TYR A 260 -13.88 -6.69 2.85
CA TYR A 260 -14.71 -7.01 1.70
C TYR A 260 -16.12 -7.39 2.17
N LEU A 261 -17.13 -6.97 1.42
CA LEU A 261 -18.52 -7.38 1.68
C LEU A 261 -18.73 -8.87 1.40
N GLU A 262 -18.00 -9.37 0.41
CA GLU A 262 -18.08 -10.75 -0.04
C GLU A 262 -17.11 -11.63 0.75
N ASP A 263 -17.56 -12.83 1.11
CA ASP A 263 -16.73 -13.86 1.74
C ASP A 263 -16.42 -15.01 0.78
N TRP A 264 -16.48 -14.75 -0.52
CA TRP A 264 -16.19 -15.71 -1.58
C TRP A 264 -15.26 -15.08 -2.62
N MET A 265 -14.63 -15.93 -3.42
CA MET A 265 -13.93 -15.53 -4.63
C MET A 265 -14.27 -16.52 -5.74
N ARG A 266 -14.77 -16.00 -6.87
CA ARG A 266 -15.14 -16.78 -8.06
C ARG A 266 -13.98 -16.80 -9.04
N ILE A 267 -13.72 -17.93 -9.68
CA ILE A 267 -12.71 -18.05 -10.73
C ILE A 267 -13.39 -18.17 -12.08
N ASP A 268 -13.16 -17.19 -12.94
CA ASP A 268 -13.75 -17.10 -14.30
C ASP A 268 -12.78 -17.64 -15.36
N TYR A 269 -11.47 -17.65 -15.06
CA TYR A 269 -10.43 -18.19 -15.92
C TYR A 269 -9.22 -18.64 -15.11
N LEU A 270 -8.59 -19.73 -15.54
CA LEU A 270 -7.31 -20.22 -15.02
C LEU A 270 -6.34 -20.48 -16.16
N GLY A 271 -5.18 -19.82 -16.11
CA GLY A 271 -4.09 -20.02 -17.05
C GLY A 271 -2.81 -20.46 -16.34
N LEU A 272 -2.08 -21.42 -16.90
CA LEU A 272 -0.72 -21.76 -16.52
C LEU A 272 0.17 -21.55 -17.73
N SER A 273 1.24 -20.77 -17.58
CA SER A 273 2.23 -20.58 -18.64
C SER A 273 3.65 -20.85 -18.18
N SER A 274 4.53 -21.17 -19.12
CA SER A 274 5.97 -21.29 -18.90
C SER A 274 6.69 -20.56 -20.03
N MET A 275 7.58 -19.62 -19.71
CA MET A 275 8.37 -18.86 -20.69
C MET A 275 7.53 -18.29 -21.86
N SER A 276 6.36 -17.70 -21.56
CA SER A 276 5.40 -17.16 -22.56
C SER A 276 4.73 -18.21 -23.46
N ILE A 277 4.66 -19.46 -23.00
CA ILE A 277 3.86 -20.52 -23.61
C ILE A 277 2.75 -20.89 -22.63
N GLY A 278 1.50 -20.63 -23.02
CA GLY A 278 0.32 -21.12 -22.32
C GLY A 278 0.25 -22.64 -22.38
N VAL A 279 0.51 -23.31 -21.26
CA VAL A 279 0.45 -24.79 -21.15
C VAL A 279 -0.92 -25.26 -20.66
N ILE A 280 -1.64 -24.41 -19.92
CA ILE A 280 -3.04 -24.60 -19.57
C ILE A 280 -3.74 -23.26 -19.77
N SER A 281 -4.87 -23.28 -20.45
CA SER A 281 -5.82 -22.17 -20.50
C SER A 281 -7.18 -22.78 -20.26
N LEU A 282 -7.93 -22.30 -19.28
CA LEU A 282 -9.20 -22.87 -18.86
C LEU A 282 -10.20 -21.75 -18.62
N LEU A 283 -11.13 -21.58 -19.55
CA LEU A 283 -12.28 -20.68 -19.40
C LEU A 283 -13.36 -21.38 -18.57
N LEU A 284 -13.80 -20.72 -17.50
CA LEU A 284 -14.82 -21.22 -16.57
C LEU A 284 -16.06 -20.33 -16.53
N ASP A 285 -15.98 -19.13 -17.13
CA ASP A 285 -17.07 -18.18 -17.19
C ASP A 285 -18.26 -18.70 -18.00
N THR A 286 -19.28 -19.20 -17.30
CA THR A 286 -20.54 -19.67 -17.89
C THR A 286 -21.56 -18.57 -18.11
N ASP A 287 -21.44 -17.45 -17.39
CA ASP A 287 -22.49 -16.42 -17.34
C ASP A 287 -22.11 -15.16 -18.15
N GLY A 288 -21.01 -15.19 -18.91
CA GLY A 288 -20.54 -14.05 -19.69
C GLY A 288 -20.08 -12.88 -18.81
N ASN A 289 -19.48 -13.18 -17.65
CA ASN A 289 -18.93 -12.19 -16.75
C ASN A 289 -17.73 -11.47 -17.38
N LEU A 290 -16.91 -12.16 -18.18
CA LEU A 290 -15.73 -11.60 -18.84
C LEU A 290 -16.11 -11.01 -20.21
N ASN A 291 -15.55 -9.84 -20.52
CA ASN A 291 -15.78 -9.16 -21.79
C ASN A 291 -14.82 -9.67 -22.88
N VAL A 292 -14.93 -10.94 -23.26
CA VAL A 292 -14.04 -11.55 -24.26
C VAL A 292 -14.73 -11.64 -25.61
N GLU A 293 -14.49 -10.64 -26.45
CA GLU A 293 -14.87 -10.66 -27.86
C GLU A 293 -13.74 -11.26 -28.69
N VAL A 294 -14.08 -12.27 -29.49
CA VAL A 294 -13.15 -12.95 -30.39
C VAL A 294 -13.56 -12.71 -31.85
N PRO A 295 -12.61 -12.38 -32.74
CA PRO A 295 -12.92 -12.09 -34.14
C PRO A 295 -13.08 -13.37 -34.97
N GLY A 296 -14.12 -13.43 -35.79
CA GLY A 296 -14.33 -14.50 -36.77
C GLY A 296 -15.71 -15.15 -36.68
N GLU A 297 -15.95 -16.09 -37.58
CA GLU A 297 -17.07 -17.04 -37.52
C GLU A 297 -16.49 -18.40 -37.13
N TYR A 298 -17.09 -19.07 -36.16
CA TYR A 298 -16.62 -20.36 -35.65
C TYR A 298 -17.58 -21.47 -36.07
N GLU A 299 -17.03 -22.64 -36.39
CA GLU A 299 -17.85 -23.78 -36.81
C GLU A 299 -18.65 -24.36 -35.65
N ASN A 300 -18.13 -24.22 -34.42
CA ASN A 300 -18.77 -24.71 -33.20
C ASN A 300 -18.30 -23.93 -31.95
N GLU A 301 -19.04 -24.11 -30.85
CA GLU A 301 -18.77 -23.45 -29.56
C GLU A 301 -17.40 -23.82 -28.96
N TYR A 302 -16.89 -25.02 -29.24
CA TYR A 302 -15.59 -25.46 -28.71
C TYR A 302 -14.44 -24.64 -29.32
N GLU A 303 -14.49 -24.40 -30.63
CA GLU A 303 -13.53 -23.56 -31.33
C GLU A 303 -13.57 -22.11 -30.83
N GLU A 304 -14.76 -21.57 -30.58
CA GLU A 304 -14.92 -20.24 -29.98
C GLU A 304 -14.30 -20.16 -28.58
N ILE A 305 -14.53 -21.17 -27.74
CA ILE A 305 -13.93 -21.25 -26.39
C ILE A 305 -12.40 -21.33 -26.47
N GLU A 306 -11.85 -22.15 -27.36
CA GLU A 306 -10.40 -22.27 -27.56
C GLU A 306 -9.79 -20.94 -28.01
N MET A 307 -10.47 -20.21 -28.89
CA MET A 307 -10.04 -18.88 -29.31
C MET A 307 -10.10 -17.87 -28.15
N LYS A 308 -11.16 -17.90 -27.33
CA LYS A 308 -11.28 -17.05 -26.13
C LYS A 308 -10.16 -17.35 -25.13
N GLU A 309 -9.90 -18.62 -24.85
CA GLU A 309 -8.80 -19.07 -23.98
C GLU A 309 -7.44 -18.57 -24.49
N SER A 310 -7.19 -18.68 -25.80
CA SER A 310 -5.96 -18.24 -26.44
C SER A 310 -5.78 -16.73 -26.36
N LEU A 311 -6.84 -15.96 -26.68
CA LEU A 311 -6.83 -14.51 -26.60
C LEU A 311 -6.62 -14.01 -25.17
N LEU A 312 -7.29 -14.62 -24.19
CA LEU A 312 -7.12 -14.31 -22.77
C LEU A 312 -5.68 -14.56 -22.33
N THR A 313 -5.12 -15.72 -22.66
CA THR A 313 -3.73 -16.06 -22.34
C THR A 313 -2.77 -15.01 -22.87
N ALA A 314 -2.88 -14.68 -24.16
CA ALA A 314 -2.01 -13.71 -24.81
C ALA A 314 -2.10 -12.31 -24.17
N LYS A 315 -3.31 -11.84 -23.87
CA LYS A 315 -3.51 -10.54 -23.21
C LYS A 315 -2.93 -10.52 -21.78
N ILE A 316 -3.13 -11.58 -21.02
CA ILE A 316 -2.61 -11.72 -19.65
C ILE A 316 -1.08 -11.75 -19.65
N GLU A 317 -0.48 -12.51 -20.55
CA GLU A 317 0.98 -12.56 -20.69
C GLU A 317 1.56 -11.22 -21.15
N ALA A 318 0.89 -10.53 -22.08
CA ALA A 318 1.28 -9.19 -22.49
C ALA A 318 1.29 -8.20 -21.31
N ILE A 319 0.30 -8.26 -20.40
CA ILE A 319 0.30 -7.48 -19.15
C ILE A 319 1.52 -7.83 -18.29
N ALA A 320 1.76 -9.13 -18.05
CA ALA A 320 2.84 -9.58 -17.19
C ALA A 320 4.22 -9.17 -17.74
N ALA A 321 4.44 -9.37 -19.05
CA ALA A 321 5.67 -9.00 -19.74
C ALA A 321 5.88 -7.49 -19.75
N ASN A 322 4.84 -6.70 -20.03
CA ASN A 322 4.92 -5.23 -19.97
C ASN A 322 5.25 -4.75 -18.56
N THR A 323 4.65 -5.36 -17.54
CA THR A 323 4.92 -4.99 -16.15
C THR A 323 6.35 -5.33 -15.77
N LEU A 324 6.80 -6.55 -16.07
CA LEU A 324 8.16 -7.01 -15.77
C LEU A 324 9.23 -6.21 -16.52
N GLY A 325 9.02 -5.96 -17.81
CA GLY A 325 9.95 -5.20 -18.65
C GLY A 325 10.10 -3.75 -18.22
N ASN A 326 9.03 -3.13 -17.71
CA ASN A 326 9.06 -1.73 -17.29
C ASN A 326 9.50 -1.54 -15.82
N THR A 327 9.12 -2.45 -14.92
CA THR A 327 9.33 -2.28 -13.47
C THR A 327 10.46 -3.13 -12.89
N GLY A 328 10.92 -4.17 -13.62
CA GLY A 328 11.76 -5.22 -13.05
C GLY A 328 11.08 -6.08 -11.99
N SER A 329 9.78 -5.85 -11.76
CA SER A 329 8.91 -6.50 -10.77
C SER A 329 7.76 -7.21 -11.48
N TYR A 330 7.21 -8.26 -10.89
CA TYR A 330 6.04 -8.93 -11.45
C TYR A 330 4.76 -8.46 -10.75
N PRO A 331 3.63 -8.36 -11.47
CA PRO A 331 2.36 -8.06 -10.84
C PRO A 331 1.90 -9.26 -10.02
N ARG A 332 1.57 -9.08 -8.75
CA ARG A 332 0.91 -10.12 -7.94
C ARG A 332 -0.59 -10.15 -8.20
N TRP A 333 -1.20 -8.97 -8.31
CA TRP A 333 -2.57 -8.80 -8.74
C TRP A 333 -2.80 -7.41 -9.32
N ILE A 334 -3.77 -7.31 -10.21
CA ILE A 334 -4.33 -6.08 -10.77
C ILE A 334 -5.83 -6.12 -10.50
N ALA A 335 -6.36 -5.04 -9.94
CA ALA A 335 -7.76 -4.92 -9.55
C ALA A 335 -8.48 -3.89 -10.43
N VAL A 336 -9.65 -4.30 -10.90
CA VAL A 336 -10.60 -3.45 -11.62
C VAL A 336 -11.87 -3.34 -10.78
N LYS A 337 -12.34 -2.10 -10.59
CA LYS A 337 -13.51 -1.80 -9.77
C LYS A 337 -14.76 -1.80 -10.64
N LEU A 338 -15.73 -2.61 -10.26
CA LEU A 338 -17.04 -2.68 -10.91
C LEU A 338 -18.05 -1.77 -10.21
N GLY A 339 -17.96 -1.69 -8.88
CA GLY A 339 -18.90 -0.93 -8.05
C GLY A 339 -18.36 -0.63 -6.65
N PHE A 340 -19.25 -0.28 -5.72
CA PHE A 340 -18.86 -0.09 -4.33
C PHE A 340 -18.45 -1.43 -3.71
N GLN A 341 -17.16 -1.55 -3.36
CA GLN A 341 -16.56 -2.76 -2.78
C GLN A 341 -16.65 -4.04 -3.63
N HIS A 342 -16.97 -3.89 -4.92
CA HIS A 342 -17.08 -4.99 -5.88
C HIS A 342 -15.96 -4.90 -6.91
N TYR A 343 -15.14 -5.95 -6.98
CA TYR A 343 -13.88 -5.97 -7.73
C TYR A 343 -13.69 -7.27 -8.48
N ARG A 344 -13.03 -7.14 -9.63
CA ARG A 344 -12.42 -8.24 -10.36
C ARG A 344 -10.90 -8.11 -10.35
N PHE A 345 -10.23 -9.24 -10.45
CA PHE A 345 -8.80 -9.33 -10.34
C PHE A 345 -8.22 -10.19 -11.45
N LEU A 346 -7.11 -9.71 -11.99
CA LEU A 346 -6.12 -10.53 -12.66
C LEU A 346 -5.00 -10.79 -11.67
N THR A 347 -4.80 -12.04 -11.27
CA THR A 347 -3.79 -12.42 -10.27
C THR A 347 -2.72 -13.28 -10.90
N PHE A 348 -1.48 -13.18 -10.40
CA PHE A 348 -0.36 -13.98 -10.85
C PHE A 348 0.37 -14.62 -9.69
N LYS A 349 0.85 -15.84 -9.90
CA LYS A 349 1.75 -16.52 -8.98
C LYS A 349 2.89 -17.16 -9.75
N LYS A 350 4.11 -16.75 -9.42
CA LYS A 350 5.33 -17.36 -9.95
C LYS A 350 5.63 -18.64 -9.17
N TYR A 351 5.89 -19.71 -9.91
CA TYR A 351 6.39 -20.98 -9.40
C TYR A 351 7.85 -21.21 -9.82
N GLN A 352 8.41 -22.35 -9.41
CA GLN A 352 9.71 -22.81 -9.87
C GLN A 352 9.67 -23.08 -11.38
N ASN A 353 10.85 -23.23 -11.99
CA ASN A 353 11.00 -23.52 -13.42
C ASN A 353 10.29 -22.53 -14.35
N ASP A 354 10.16 -21.28 -13.91
CA ASP A 354 9.52 -20.17 -14.63
C ASP A 354 8.08 -20.45 -15.09
N TYR A 355 7.33 -21.24 -14.31
CA TYR A 355 5.88 -21.33 -14.46
C TYR A 355 5.17 -20.16 -13.78
N PHE A 356 4.09 -19.71 -14.40
CA PHE A 356 3.23 -18.65 -13.89
C PHE A 356 1.77 -19.11 -13.94
N LEU A 357 1.12 -19.15 -12.78
CA LEU A 357 -0.32 -19.28 -12.69
C LEU A 357 -0.93 -17.90 -12.80
N SER A 358 -1.96 -17.77 -13.64
CA SER A 358 -2.78 -16.59 -13.79
C SER A 358 -4.25 -16.94 -13.57
N LEU A 359 -4.97 -16.08 -12.87
CA LEU A 359 -6.41 -16.25 -12.63
C LEU A 359 -7.13 -14.96 -12.99
N LEU A 360 -8.29 -15.08 -13.66
CA LEU A 360 -9.31 -14.01 -13.68
C LEU A 360 -10.38 -14.39 -12.67
N SER A 361 -10.73 -13.44 -11.81
CA SER A 361 -11.55 -13.74 -10.65
C SER A 361 -12.36 -12.54 -10.19
N GLU A 362 -13.43 -12.80 -9.45
CA GLU A 362 -14.29 -11.80 -8.84
C GLU A 362 -14.38 -12.04 -7.32
N GLY A 363 -14.39 -10.94 -6.56
CA GLY A 363 -14.83 -10.92 -5.17
C GLY A 363 -13.77 -10.61 -4.13
N ASN A 364 -13.54 -11.50 -3.17
CA ASN A 364 -12.65 -11.22 -2.03
C ASN A 364 -11.23 -11.71 -2.27
N LEU A 365 -10.34 -10.78 -2.61
CA LEU A 365 -8.92 -11.05 -2.84
C LEU A 365 -8.21 -11.76 -1.67
N ARG A 366 -8.69 -11.63 -0.43
CA ARG A 366 -8.11 -12.34 0.73
C ARG A 366 -8.27 -13.86 0.64
N LYS A 367 -9.15 -14.36 -0.24
CA LYS A 367 -9.33 -15.78 -0.48
C LYS A 367 -8.36 -16.35 -1.52
N LEU A 368 -7.56 -15.51 -2.18
CA LEU A 368 -6.64 -15.93 -3.25
C LEU A 368 -5.70 -17.06 -2.82
N ASP A 369 -5.04 -16.93 -1.67
CA ASP A 369 -4.12 -17.97 -1.16
C ASP A 369 -4.83 -19.30 -0.88
N LYS A 370 -6.12 -19.25 -0.50
CA LYS A 370 -6.96 -20.45 -0.30
C LYS A 370 -7.28 -21.15 -1.62
N ILE A 371 -7.46 -20.39 -2.69
CA ILE A 371 -7.67 -20.94 -4.04
C ILE A 371 -6.37 -21.56 -4.53
N GLU A 372 -5.26 -20.82 -4.44
CA GLU A 372 -3.95 -21.29 -4.88
C GLU A 372 -3.54 -22.58 -4.14
N SER A 373 -3.73 -22.65 -2.82
CA SER A 373 -3.43 -23.86 -2.04
C SER A 373 -4.29 -25.08 -2.41
N LYS A 374 -5.48 -24.89 -3.01
CA LYS A 374 -6.30 -25.99 -3.54
C LYS A 374 -5.85 -26.42 -4.93
N VAL A 375 -5.38 -25.49 -5.76
CA VAL A 375 -4.94 -25.75 -7.15
C VAL A 375 -3.53 -26.34 -7.18
N GLU A 376 -2.62 -25.84 -6.33
CA GLU A 376 -1.20 -26.20 -6.28
C GLU A 376 -0.88 -27.69 -6.24
N PRO A 377 -1.54 -28.52 -5.40
CA PRO A 377 -1.26 -29.95 -5.34
C PRO A 377 -1.39 -30.65 -6.70
N TYR A 378 -2.31 -30.18 -7.54
CA TYR A 378 -2.48 -30.72 -8.89
C TYR A 378 -1.38 -30.23 -9.84
N LEU A 379 -0.98 -28.96 -9.73
CA LEU A 379 0.03 -28.36 -10.60
C LEU A 379 1.42 -28.98 -10.44
N TYR A 380 1.82 -29.38 -9.23
CA TYR A 380 3.16 -29.89 -8.94
C TYR A 380 3.57 -31.09 -9.81
N HIS A 381 2.62 -31.90 -10.27
CA HIS A 381 2.89 -33.00 -11.19
C HIS A 381 3.37 -32.55 -12.58
N GLY A 382 3.08 -31.31 -12.99
CA GLY A 382 3.47 -30.75 -14.28
C GLY A 382 4.55 -29.68 -14.21
N ILE A 383 4.77 -29.05 -13.05
CA ILE A 383 5.68 -27.89 -12.90
C ILE A 383 7.00 -28.22 -12.18
N ASP A 384 7.21 -29.47 -11.78
CA ASP A 384 8.44 -29.93 -11.10
C ASP A 384 9.68 -29.86 -11.99
N LYS A 385 9.49 -29.89 -13.31
CA LYS A 385 10.55 -29.80 -14.33
C LYS A 385 10.29 -28.64 -15.30
N PRO A 386 11.36 -28.05 -15.88
CA PRO A 386 11.23 -27.10 -16.97
C PRO A 386 10.35 -27.63 -18.10
N PHE A 387 9.57 -26.74 -18.71
CA PHE A 387 8.72 -27.10 -19.83
C PHE A 387 9.56 -27.60 -21.01
N SER A 388 9.19 -28.75 -21.57
CA SER A 388 9.93 -29.45 -22.62
C SER A 388 9.26 -29.39 -24.00
N GLY A 389 8.19 -28.60 -24.14
CA GLY A 389 7.39 -28.53 -25.37
C GLY A 389 6.29 -29.59 -25.48
N ASN A 390 6.15 -30.49 -24.49
CA ASN A 390 5.11 -31.52 -24.50
C ASN A 390 3.86 -31.09 -23.70
N LEU A 391 2.76 -30.83 -24.40
CA LEU A 391 1.48 -30.43 -23.80
C LEU A 391 0.63 -31.59 -23.25
N ARG A 392 0.93 -32.86 -23.61
CA ARG A 392 0.09 -34.01 -23.21
C ARG A 392 -0.10 -34.15 -21.69
N PRO A 393 0.93 -33.95 -20.83
CA PRO A 393 0.75 -33.98 -19.38
C PRO A 393 -0.21 -32.89 -18.89
N PHE A 394 -0.18 -31.72 -19.54
CA PHE A 394 -0.98 -30.56 -19.17
C PHE A 394 -2.45 -30.71 -19.60
N ASN A 395 -2.75 -31.42 -20.69
CA ASN A 395 -4.13 -31.70 -21.08
C ASN A 395 -4.88 -32.54 -20.02
N LYS A 396 -4.23 -33.55 -19.45
CA LYS A 396 -4.81 -34.34 -18.34
C LYS A 396 -4.98 -33.51 -17.08
N LEU A 397 -4.01 -32.65 -16.80
CA LEU A 397 -4.04 -31.74 -15.67
C LEU A 397 -5.17 -30.69 -15.81
N LYS A 398 -5.36 -30.12 -17.00
CA LYS A 398 -6.46 -29.20 -17.33
C LYS A 398 -7.83 -29.82 -16.99
N ALA A 399 -8.08 -31.06 -17.43
CA ALA A 399 -9.32 -31.77 -17.11
C ALA A 399 -9.51 -31.97 -15.59
N THR A 400 -8.44 -32.38 -14.89
CA THR A 400 -8.48 -32.62 -13.44
C THR A 400 -8.78 -31.33 -12.66
N ILE A 401 -8.17 -30.21 -13.07
CA ILE A 401 -8.41 -28.88 -12.46
C ILE A 401 -9.84 -28.42 -12.74
N LYS A 402 -10.35 -28.61 -13.98
CA LYS A 402 -11.73 -28.29 -14.33
C LYS A 402 -12.72 -29.04 -13.45
N ASP A 403 -12.55 -30.35 -13.29
CA ASP A 403 -13.42 -31.18 -12.44
C ASP A 403 -13.34 -30.78 -10.97
N MET A 404 -12.16 -30.36 -10.50
CA MET A 404 -11.99 -29.86 -9.13
C MET A 404 -12.75 -28.54 -8.92
N LEU A 405 -12.63 -27.59 -9.86
CA LEU A 405 -13.28 -26.28 -9.75
C LEU A 405 -14.81 -26.41 -9.89
N ASN A 406 -15.30 -27.30 -10.75
CA ASN A 406 -16.73 -27.57 -10.91
C ASN A 406 -17.41 -28.15 -9.66
N LYS A 407 -16.66 -28.60 -8.65
CA LYS A 407 -17.22 -29.02 -7.34
C LYS A 407 -17.67 -27.83 -6.49
N PHE A 408 -17.23 -26.61 -6.82
CA PHE A 408 -17.67 -25.40 -6.15
C PHE A 408 -18.86 -24.80 -6.90
N PRO A 409 -19.99 -24.54 -6.22
CA PRO A 409 -21.13 -23.87 -6.84
C PRO A 409 -20.71 -22.54 -7.48
N GLU A 410 -21.03 -22.36 -8.76
CA GLU A 410 -20.66 -21.17 -9.55
C GLU A 410 -19.16 -20.84 -9.48
N HIS A 411 -18.30 -21.85 -9.25
CA HIS A 411 -16.86 -21.70 -9.02
C HIS A 411 -16.49 -20.75 -7.87
N LYS A 412 -17.41 -20.50 -6.93
CA LYS A 412 -17.21 -19.64 -5.76
C LYS A 412 -16.55 -20.40 -4.61
N ILE A 413 -15.41 -19.89 -4.15
CA ILE A 413 -14.66 -20.46 -3.03
C ILE A 413 -14.71 -19.50 -1.84
N SER A 414 -15.38 -19.92 -0.77
CA SER A 414 -15.36 -19.28 0.55
C SER A 414 -14.19 -19.77 1.39
#